data_AF-A0A1S3I4T4-F1
#
_entry.id   AF-A0A1S3I4T4-F1
#
_cell.length_a   1.000
_cell.length_b   1.000
_cell.length_c   1.000
_cell.angle_alpha   90.00
_cell.angle_beta   90.00
_cell.angle_gamma   90.00
#
_symmetry.space_group_name_H-M   'P 1'
#
loop_
_entity.id
_entity.type
_entity.pdbx_description
1 polymer ?
#
loop_
_entity_poly.entity_id
_entity_poly.type
_entity_poly.pdbx_seq_one_letter_code
_entity_poly.pdbx_strand_id
1 'polypeptide(L)'
;MALDKYLSFWEVLTLVCPHLPDSRDPEVIFGATPSMKLIDFGRSIDMTMFPAGTTFLAKVNTSGFQCIEMKTDMPWTYQTDLFGIVGTIHVLIFGGYMNVFQTNGRWKTTNTVKRWWKQDLWKRFFDRLLNVPSCDELPNLGDIRREFEQCFMTIIEGKRVEFNDEVKRISVSHFELNTHR
;
A
#
# COMPACT_ATOMS: atom_id res chain seq x y z
N MET A 1 -26.69 -11.89 15.28
CA MET A 1 -26.64 -11.69 13.82
C MET A 1 -26.26 -10.24 13.53
N ALA A 2 -24.96 -9.97 13.48
CA ALA A 2 -24.32 -8.81 12.85
C ALA A 2 -22.80 -9.04 12.93
N LEU A 3 -22.35 -10.16 12.36
CA LEU A 3 -20.94 -10.56 12.25
C LEU A 3 -20.38 -10.09 10.90
N ASP A 4 -20.83 -8.92 10.46
CA ASP A 4 -20.55 -8.36 9.15
C ASP A 4 -20.29 -6.86 9.30
N LYS A 5 -19.02 -6.53 9.46
CA LYS A 5 -18.42 -5.32 8.91
C LYS A 5 -16.91 -5.36 9.15
N TYR A 6 -16.23 -5.94 8.16
CA TYR A 6 -14.88 -5.61 7.69
C TYR A 6 -13.78 -5.65 8.74
N LEU A 7 -12.70 -6.36 8.41
CA LEU A 7 -11.45 -6.26 9.16
C LEU A 7 -11.19 -4.80 9.51
N SER A 8 -11.33 -4.51 10.81
CA SER A 8 -11.14 -3.14 11.26
C SER A 8 -9.69 -2.80 10.94
N PHE A 9 -9.40 -1.53 10.66
CA PHE A 9 -8.03 -1.04 10.44
C PHE A 9 -6.99 -1.66 11.41
N TRP A 10 -7.44 -2.03 12.62
CA TRP A 10 -6.69 -2.74 13.65
C TRP A 10 -6.22 -4.16 13.29
N GLU A 11 -7.01 -4.99 12.59
CA GLU A 11 -6.63 -6.37 12.27
C GLU A 11 -5.55 -6.45 11.18
N VAL A 12 -5.55 -5.50 10.24
CA VAL A 12 -4.47 -5.39 9.25
C VAL A 12 -3.18 -4.87 9.90
N LEU A 13 -3.31 -3.97 10.87
CA LEU A 13 -2.17 -3.38 11.58
C LEU A 13 -1.48 -4.38 12.51
N THR A 14 -2.26 -5.25 13.18
CA THR A 14 -1.77 -6.29 14.08
C THR A 14 -1.09 -7.46 13.36
N LEU A 15 -1.52 -7.79 12.13
CA LEU A 15 -0.87 -8.83 11.31
C LEU A 15 0.54 -8.46 10.84
N VAL A 16 0.85 -7.16 10.74
CA VAL A 16 2.10 -6.65 10.15
C VAL A 16 3.13 -6.25 11.22
N CYS A 17 2.68 -5.97 12.45
CA CYS A 17 3.53 -5.52 13.56
C CYS A 17 3.18 -6.30 14.85
N PRO A 18 3.79 -7.47 15.09
CA PRO A 18 3.46 -8.33 16.23
C PRO A 18 3.90 -7.74 17.59
N HIS A 19 4.67 -6.66 17.58
CA HIS A 19 4.95 -5.85 18.76
C HIS A 19 5.37 -4.45 18.32
N LEU A 20 4.66 -3.40 18.75
CA LEU A 20 5.18 -2.05 18.60
C LEU A 20 6.21 -1.78 19.69
N PRO A 21 7.42 -1.31 19.33
CA PRO A 21 8.40 -0.89 20.32
C PRO A 21 7.81 0.16 21.27
N ASP A 22 8.18 0.08 22.55
CA ASP A 22 7.88 1.14 23.52
C ASP A 22 8.79 2.34 23.32
N SER A 23 8.59 3.00 22.17
CA SER A 23 9.29 4.21 21.75
C SER A 23 8.31 5.17 21.10
N ARG A 24 8.63 6.46 21.17
CA ARG A 24 7.97 7.53 20.39
C ARG A 24 8.80 7.95 19.18
N ASP A 25 9.99 7.39 19.03
CA ASP A 25 10.87 7.63 17.89
C ASP A 25 10.35 6.84 16.67
N PRO A 26 9.96 7.53 15.57
CA PRO A 26 9.54 6.87 14.34
C PRO A 26 10.61 5.91 13.78
N GLU A 27 11.90 6.22 13.94
CA GLU A 27 12.96 5.33 13.44
C GLU A 27 13.01 4.03 14.23
N VAL A 28 12.70 4.04 15.52
CA VAL A 28 12.60 2.80 16.31
C VAL A 28 11.35 2.01 15.94
N ILE A 29 10.22 2.70 15.71
CA ILE A 29 8.94 2.07 15.40
C ILE A 29 8.93 1.45 14.01
N PHE A 30 9.45 2.16 13.01
CA PHE A 30 9.43 1.75 11.59
C PHE A 30 10.76 1.17 11.12
N GLY A 31 11.85 1.32 11.87
CA GLY A 31 13.19 0.81 11.52
C GLY A 31 13.43 -0.65 11.91
N ALA A 32 12.42 -1.34 12.45
CA ALA A 32 12.50 -2.76 12.77
C ALA A 32 12.39 -3.66 11.52
N THR A 33 12.78 -4.93 11.72
CA THR A 33 12.81 -6.03 10.75
C THR A 33 11.66 -6.02 9.74
N PRO A 34 11.92 -6.11 8.42
CA PRO A 34 10.88 -6.18 7.41
C PRO A 34 9.89 -7.32 7.69
N SER A 35 8.61 -7.00 7.86
CA SER A 35 7.54 -7.99 8.07
C SER A 35 6.95 -8.53 6.76
N MET A 36 7.36 -7.97 5.62
CA MET A 36 6.97 -8.41 4.28
C MET A 36 8.20 -8.62 3.41
N LYS A 37 8.12 -9.62 2.53
CA LYS A 37 9.15 -9.92 1.52
C LYS A 37 8.50 -9.95 0.14
N LEU A 38 9.03 -9.17 -0.79
CA LEU A 38 8.67 -9.28 -2.20
C LEU A 38 9.31 -10.54 -2.78
N ILE A 39 8.51 -11.29 -3.54
CA ILE A 39 8.91 -12.55 -4.17
C ILE A 39 8.53 -12.52 -5.65
N ASP A 40 8.91 -13.57 -6.38
CA ASP A 40 8.60 -13.78 -7.80
C ASP A 40 9.10 -12.66 -8.72
N PHE A 41 10.39 -12.75 -9.05
CA PHE A 41 11.07 -11.83 -9.96
C PHE A 41 11.02 -12.30 -11.44
N GLY A 42 10.12 -13.23 -11.79
CA GLY A 42 10.06 -13.82 -13.14
C GLY A 42 9.69 -12.85 -14.26
N ARG A 43 9.19 -11.64 -13.91
CA ARG A 43 8.85 -10.55 -14.82
C ARG A 43 9.56 -9.24 -14.49
N SER A 44 10.56 -9.29 -13.61
CA SER A 44 11.35 -8.10 -13.27
C SER A 44 12.19 -7.64 -14.45
N ILE A 45 12.43 -6.32 -14.50
CA ILE A 45 13.23 -5.68 -15.54
C ILE A 45 14.46 -5.09 -14.86
N ASP A 46 15.65 -5.53 -15.30
CA ASP A 46 16.89 -4.88 -14.90
C ASP A 46 17.16 -3.68 -15.81
N MET A 47 16.89 -2.48 -15.29
CA MET A 47 17.08 -1.23 -16.02
C MET A 47 18.56 -0.95 -16.35
N THR A 48 19.51 -1.57 -15.65
CA THR A 48 20.95 -1.39 -15.91
C THR A 48 21.42 -2.08 -17.20
N MET A 49 20.62 -3.01 -17.73
CA MET A 49 20.88 -3.66 -19.01
C MET A 49 20.48 -2.80 -20.22
N PHE A 50 19.88 -1.63 -20.00
CA PHE A 50 19.40 -0.74 -21.05
C PHE A 50 20.11 0.62 -20.99
N PRO A 51 20.22 1.36 -22.13
CA PRO A 51 20.70 2.73 -22.12
C PRO A 51 19.88 3.63 -21.20
N ALA A 52 20.52 4.64 -20.62
CA ALA A 52 19.83 5.66 -19.82
C ALA A 52 18.71 6.34 -20.64
N GLY A 53 17.56 6.54 -20.02
CA GLY A 53 16.36 7.10 -20.68
C GLY A 53 15.51 6.07 -21.44
N THR A 54 15.81 4.77 -21.37
CA THR A 54 14.96 3.73 -21.98
C THR A 54 13.57 3.71 -21.35
N THR A 55 12.54 3.68 -22.19
CA THR A 55 11.13 3.52 -21.82
C THR A 55 10.50 2.34 -22.57
N PHE A 56 9.43 1.77 -22.02
CA PHE A 56 8.72 0.65 -22.61
C PHE A 56 7.32 1.04 -23.10
N LEU A 57 6.81 0.31 -24.10
CA LEU A 57 5.47 0.46 -24.66
C LEU A 57 4.66 -0.85 -24.62
N ALA A 58 5.27 -1.94 -24.15
CA ALA A 58 4.61 -3.23 -24.09
C ALA A 58 3.40 -3.19 -23.15
N LYS A 59 2.33 -3.90 -23.52
CA LYS A 59 1.15 -4.08 -22.66
C LYS A 59 1.09 -5.52 -22.19
N VAL A 60 0.87 -5.71 -20.89
CA VAL A 60 0.53 -7.04 -20.37
C VAL A 60 -0.90 -7.41 -20.78
N ASN A 61 -1.15 -8.69 -21.06
CA ASN A 61 -2.47 -9.15 -21.54
C ASN A 61 -3.57 -9.04 -20.47
N THR A 62 -3.20 -9.18 -19.19
CA THR A 62 -4.13 -9.11 -18.09
C THR A 62 -4.51 -7.65 -17.81
N SER A 63 -5.72 -7.27 -18.18
CA SER A 63 -6.21 -5.88 -18.10
C SER A 63 -6.15 -5.27 -16.69
N GLY A 64 -6.28 -6.09 -15.64
CA GLY A 64 -6.15 -5.69 -14.24
C GLY A 64 -4.72 -5.34 -13.80
N PHE A 65 -3.71 -5.76 -14.56
CA PHE A 65 -2.29 -5.47 -14.29
C PHE A 65 -1.70 -4.40 -15.21
N GLN A 66 -2.50 -3.86 -16.13
CA GLN A 66 -2.06 -2.76 -16.98
C GLN A 66 -2.07 -1.46 -16.17
N CYS A 67 -0.90 -0.81 -16.05
CA CYS A 67 -0.81 0.53 -15.48
C CYS A 67 -1.50 1.56 -16.38
N ILE A 68 -1.62 2.80 -15.90
CA ILE A 68 -2.32 3.87 -16.62
C ILE A 68 -1.71 4.09 -18.00
N GLU A 69 -0.38 4.12 -18.08
CA GLU A 69 0.36 4.34 -19.31
C GLU A 69 0.11 3.23 -20.33
N MET A 70 0.08 1.96 -19.89
CA MET A 70 -0.31 0.84 -20.76
C MET A 70 -1.75 0.99 -21.26
N LYS A 71 -2.68 1.48 -20.42
CA LYS A 71 -4.09 1.69 -20.80
C LYS A 71 -4.26 2.81 -21.82
N THR A 72 -3.37 3.80 -21.83
CA THR A 72 -3.43 4.98 -22.70
C THR A 72 -2.35 5.01 -23.78
N ASP A 73 -1.67 3.90 -24.04
CA ASP A 73 -0.61 3.80 -25.06
C ASP A 73 0.57 4.78 -24.86
N MET A 74 0.87 5.10 -23.60
CA MET A 74 1.97 5.98 -23.22
C MET A 74 3.22 5.18 -22.81
N PRO A 75 4.42 5.76 -22.96
CA PRO A 75 5.66 5.15 -22.45
C PRO A 75 5.65 4.99 -20.93
N TRP A 76 6.23 3.89 -20.43
CA TRP A 76 6.34 3.59 -19.01
C TRP A 76 7.68 2.96 -18.63
N THR A 77 8.03 3.08 -17.36
CA THR A 77 9.14 2.39 -16.68
C THR A 77 8.68 1.92 -15.30
N TYR A 78 8.95 2.69 -14.24
CA TYR A 78 8.63 2.34 -12.85
C TYR A 78 7.15 2.52 -12.51
N GLN A 79 6.36 3.19 -13.36
CA GLN A 79 4.93 3.41 -13.16
C GLN A 79 4.14 2.10 -13.05
N THR A 80 4.62 1.01 -13.67
CA THR A 80 4.00 -0.32 -13.53
C THR A 80 4.03 -0.81 -12.08
N ASP A 81 5.14 -0.61 -11.37
CA ASP A 81 5.29 -1.00 -9.96
C ASP A 81 4.47 -0.08 -9.05
N LEU A 82 4.43 1.22 -9.35
CA LEU A 82 3.59 2.19 -8.63
C LEU A 82 2.11 1.80 -8.72
N PHE A 83 1.64 1.45 -9.92
CA PHE A 83 0.28 0.95 -10.11
C PHE A 83 0.04 -0.36 -9.34
N GLY A 84 1.02 -1.27 -9.32
CA GLY A 84 0.99 -2.50 -8.51
C GLY A 84 0.85 -2.24 -7.02
N ILE A 85 1.62 -1.28 -6.46
CA ILE A 85 1.51 -0.85 -5.05
C ILE A 85 0.09 -0.35 -4.76
N VAL A 86 -0.46 0.49 -5.63
CA VAL A 86 -1.84 1.00 -5.47
C VAL A 86 -2.86 -0.15 -5.53
N GLY A 87 -2.71 -1.08 -6.47
CA GLY A 87 -3.56 -2.25 -6.60
C GLY A 87 -3.55 -3.14 -5.34
N THR A 88 -2.38 -3.43 -4.80
CA THR A 88 -2.22 -4.19 -3.55
C THR A 88 -2.89 -3.49 -2.37
N ILE A 89 -2.62 -2.19 -2.20
CA ILE A 89 -3.24 -1.40 -1.13
C ILE A 89 -4.76 -1.35 -1.28
N HIS A 90 -5.27 -1.21 -2.51
CA HIS A 90 -6.71 -1.24 -2.78
C HIS A 90 -7.35 -2.54 -2.31
N VAL A 91 -6.72 -3.69 -2.58
CA VAL A 91 -7.20 -4.99 -2.08
C VAL A 91 -7.20 -5.02 -0.55
N LEU A 92 -6.12 -4.56 0.09
CA LEU A 92 -6.02 -4.55 1.55
C LEU A 92 -7.12 -3.72 2.23
N ILE A 93 -7.50 -2.56 1.65
CA ILE A 93 -8.42 -1.64 2.31
C ILE A 93 -9.88 -1.76 1.84
N PHE A 94 -10.12 -2.29 0.63
CA PHE A 94 -11.47 -2.44 0.06
C PHE A 94 -11.89 -3.90 -0.17
N GLY A 95 -10.99 -4.88 -0.01
CA GLY A 95 -11.29 -6.30 -0.16
C GLY A 95 -11.55 -6.74 -1.60
N GLY A 96 -11.20 -5.92 -2.60
CA GLY A 96 -11.46 -6.20 -4.00
C GLY A 96 -10.41 -5.59 -4.92
N TYR A 97 -10.29 -6.14 -6.13
CA TYR A 97 -9.37 -5.64 -7.14
C TYR A 97 -9.68 -4.20 -7.54
N MET A 98 -8.61 -3.43 -7.79
CA MET A 98 -8.72 -2.04 -8.17
C MET A 98 -9.29 -1.89 -9.58
N ASN A 99 -10.28 -1.00 -9.71
CA ASN A 99 -10.69 -0.44 -10.99
C ASN A 99 -10.43 1.07 -10.99
N VAL A 100 -10.06 1.60 -12.14
CA VAL A 100 -9.73 3.01 -12.32
C VAL A 100 -10.61 3.64 -13.40
N PHE A 101 -10.90 4.93 -13.23
CA PHE A 101 -11.61 5.74 -14.21
C PHE A 101 -10.99 7.14 -14.29
N GLN A 102 -11.20 7.82 -15.41
CA GLN A 102 -10.71 9.19 -15.61
C GLN A 102 -11.84 10.20 -15.37
N THR A 103 -11.52 11.27 -14.64
CA THR A 103 -12.43 12.41 -14.46
C THR A 103 -11.60 13.70 -14.41
N ASN A 104 -12.00 14.70 -15.19
CA ASN A 104 -11.28 15.98 -15.31
C ASN A 104 -9.78 15.79 -15.61
N GLY A 105 -9.45 14.86 -16.50
CA GLY A 105 -8.07 14.56 -16.89
C GLY A 105 -7.23 13.80 -15.85
N ARG A 106 -7.78 13.44 -14.68
CA ARG A 106 -7.07 12.66 -13.65
C ARG A 106 -7.69 11.29 -13.43
N TRP A 107 -6.83 10.28 -13.28
CA TRP A 107 -7.19 8.91 -12.96
C TRP A 107 -7.47 8.73 -11.47
N LYS A 108 -8.55 8.02 -11.15
CA LYS A 108 -9.01 7.75 -9.78
C LYS A 108 -9.47 6.31 -9.64
N THR A 109 -9.45 5.78 -8.42
CA THR A 109 -10.05 4.50 -8.07
C THR A 109 -11.57 4.60 -7.98
N THR A 110 -12.32 3.58 -8.40
CA THR A 110 -13.80 3.55 -8.33
C THR A 110 -14.34 3.61 -6.90
N ASN A 111 -13.59 3.09 -5.93
CA ASN A 111 -14.00 3.02 -4.54
C ASN A 111 -13.75 4.35 -3.82
N THR A 112 -14.69 4.76 -2.99
CA THR A 112 -14.55 5.95 -2.14
C THR A 112 -14.01 5.56 -0.78
N VAL A 113 -12.93 6.24 -0.35
CA VAL A 113 -12.37 6.09 1.00
C VAL A 113 -13.42 6.46 2.05
N LYS A 114 -13.60 5.61 3.07
CA LYS A 114 -14.59 5.79 4.15
C LYS A 114 -14.43 7.18 4.82
N ARG A 115 -15.55 7.80 5.23
CA ARG A 115 -15.56 9.17 5.78
C ARG A 115 -14.73 9.35 7.04
N TRP A 116 -14.71 8.33 7.90
CA TRP A 116 -13.97 8.36 9.17
C TRP A 116 -12.49 7.97 9.01
N TRP A 117 -12.00 7.78 7.79
CA TRP A 117 -10.57 7.59 7.51
C TRP A 117 -9.91 8.91 7.16
N LYS A 118 -8.58 8.92 7.09
CA LYS A 118 -7.78 10.08 6.67
C LYS A 118 -7.91 10.31 5.16
N GLN A 119 -9.09 10.74 4.72
CA GLN A 119 -9.46 10.83 3.31
C GLN A 119 -8.46 11.62 2.47
N ASP A 120 -7.97 12.75 2.98
CA ASP A 120 -7.07 13.60 2.21
C ASP A 120 -5.71 12.94 2.01
N LEU A 121 -5.20 12.23 3.02
CA LEU A 121 -3.97 11.44 2.90
C LEU A 121 -4.12 10.35 1.83
N TRP A 122 -5.19 9.55 1.92
CA TRP A 122 -5.45 8.50 0.94
C TRP A 122 -5.69 9.05 -0.46
N LYS A 123 -6.45 10.14 -0.62
CA LYS A 123 -6.68 10.77 -1.91
C LYS A 123 -5.37 11.25 -2.53
N ARG A 124 -4.51 11.93 -1.76
CA ARG A 124 -3.17 12.35 -2.24
C ARG A 124 -2.30 11.14 -2.61
N PHE A 125 -2.34 10.08 -1.82
CA PHE A 125 -1.63 8.83 -2.12
C PHE A 125 -2.07 8.25 -3.47
N PHE A 126 -3.36 7.95 -3.64
CA PHE A 126 -3.89 7.39 -4.90
C PHE A 126 -3.59 8.30 -6.08
N ASP A 127 -3.79 9.60 -5.91
CA ASP A 127 -3.57 10.59 -6.95
C ASP A 127 -2.11 10.67 -7.40
N ARG A 128 -1.15 10.69 -6.46
CA ARG A 128 0.31 10.75 -6.75
C ARG A 128 0.82 9.53 -7.49
N LEU A 129 0.35 8.33 -7.15
CA LEU A 129 0.83 7.09 -7.77
C LEU A 129 0.10 6.73 -9.07
N LEU A 130 -1.14 7.17 -9.27
CA LEU A 130 -1.90 6.92 -10.50
C LEU A 130 -1.69 7.98 -11.58
N ASN A 131 -1.20 9.17 -11.24
CA ASN A 131 -1.09 10.30 -12.16
C ASN A 131 0.35 10.82 -12.23
N VAL A 132 1.28 9.92 -12.54
CA VAL A 132 2.69 10.26 -12.75
C VAL A 132 2.82 11.05 -14.08
N PRO A 133 3.41 12.25 -14.08
CA PRO A 133 3.44 13.09 -15.29
C PRO A 133 4.25 12.48 -16.44
N SER A 134 5.38 11.86 -16.14
CA SER A 134 6.33 11.33 -17.12
C SER A 134 7.25 10.27 -16.50
N CYS A 135 8.05 9.56 -17.31
CA CYS A 135 9.05 8.62 -16.80
C CYS A 135 10.18 9.31 -16.01
N ASP A 136 10.38 10.61 -16.21
CA ASP A 136 11.43 11.40 -15.55
C ASP A 136 10.96 12.09 -14.26
N GLU A 137 9.64 12.13 -14.02
CA GLU A 137 9.01 12.85 -12.91
C GLU A 137 8.29 11.89 -11.95
N LEU A 138 9.03 10.91 -11.45
CA LEU A 138 8.50 9.92 -10.51
C LEU A 138 8.18 10.54 -9.13
N PRO A 139 7.11 10.10 -8.45
CA PRO A 139 6.82 10.56 -7.11
C PRO A 139 7.87 10.06 -6.11
N ASN A 140 8.27 10.92 -5.17
CA ASN A 140 9.16 10.53 -4.08
C ASN A 140 8.43 9.61 -3.09
N LEU A 141 8.74 8.31 -3.14
CA LEU A 141 8.13 7.30 -2.26
C LEU A 141 8.51 7.49 -0.78
N GLY A 142 9.69 8.06 -0.49
CA GLY A 142 10.11 8.37 0.87
C GLY A 142 9.24 9.45 1.53
N ASP A 143 8.85 10.49 0.78
CA ASP A 143 7.90 11.49 1.25
C ASP A 143 6.53 10.88 1.54
N ILE A 144 6.04 10.05 0.62
CA ILE A 144 4.76 9.35 0.80
C ILE A 144 4.79 8.49 2.06
N ARG A 145 5.85 7.69 2.25
CA ARG A 145 6.05 6.87 3.43
C ARG A 145 5.98 7.70 4.71
N ARG A 146 6.72 8.83 4.76
CA ARG A 146 6.72 9.74 5.91
C ARG A 146 5.35 10.31 6.25
N GLU A 147 4.53 10.66 5.25
CA GLU A 147 3.16 11.13 5.50
C GLU A 147 2.31 10.06 6.22
N PHE A 148 2.46 8.78 5.83
CA PHE A 148 1.78 7.66 6.50
C PHE A 148 2.35 7.35 7.87
N GLU A 149 3.67 7.38 8.03
CA GLU A 149 4.35 7.20 9.32
C GLU A 149 3.86 8.26 10.33
N GLN A 150 3.86 9.54 9.95
CA GLN A 150 3.34 10.63 10.79
C GLN A 150 1.87 10.43 11.16
N CYS A 151 1.05 10.05 10.18
CA CYS A 151 -0.36 9.76 10.42
C CYS A 151 -0.56 8.61 11.41
N PHE A 152 0.20 7.53 11.26
CA PHE A 152 0.19 6.39 12.17
C PHE A 152 0.59 6.82 13.58
N MET A 153 1.66 7.62 13.72
CA MET A 153 2.12 8.12 15.01
C MET A 153 1.03 8.92 15.73
N THR A 154 0.35 9.84 15.04
CA THR A 154 -0.77 10.58 15.64
C THR A 154 -1.94 9.68 16.06
N ILE A 155 -2.22 8.62 15.30
CA ILE A 155 -3.29 7.67 15.66
C ILE A 155 -2.90 6.86 16.89
N ILE A 156 -1.65 6.41 16.98
CA ILE A 156 -1.22 5.50 18.04
C ILE A 156 -0.94 6.21 19.37
N GLU A 157 -0.55 7.49 19.37
CA GLU A 157 -0.33 8.26 20.59
C GLU A 157 -1.52 8.22 21.55
N GLY A 158 -2.75 8.27 21.02
CA GLY A 158 -3.98 8.20 21.82
C GLY A 158 -4.49 6.77 22.10
N LYS A 159 -3.90 5.74 21.49
CA LYS A 159 -4.44 4.37 21.46
C LYS A 159 -3.41 3.27 21.71
N ARG A 160 -2.19 3.63 22.14
CA ARG A 160 -1.06 2.72 22.25
C ARG A 160 -1.33 1.53 23.17
N VAL A 161 -1.98 1.76 24.30
CA VAL A 161 -2.33 0.69 25.26
C VAL A 161 -3.34 -0.28 24.63
N GLU A 162 -4.44 0.23 24.06
CA GLU A 162 -5.46 -0.55 23.35
C GLU A 162 -4.85 -1.37 22.21
N PHE A 163 -3.97 -0.75 21.41
CA PHE A 163 -3.28 -1.43 20.32
C PHE A 163 -2.38 -2.58 20.82
N ASN A 164 -1.55 -2.32 21.84
CA ASN A 164 -0.63 -3.32 22.37
C ASN A 164 -1.37 -4.50 23.00
N ASP A 165 -2.51 -4.25 23.66
CA ASP A 165 -3.34 -5.30 24.24
C ASP A 165 -4.01 -6.17 23.17
N GLU A 166 -4.47 -5.58 22.06
CA GLU A 166 -5.05 -6.34 20.95
C GLU A 166 -3.99 -7.18 20.21
N VAL A 167 -2.79 -6.64 20.01
CA VAL A 167 -1.66 -7.38 19.43
C VAL A 167 -1.29 -8.60 20.29
N LYS A 168 -1.24 -8.43 21.62
CA LYS A 168 -1.02 -9.56 22.55
C LYS A 168 -2.12 -10.61 22.44
N ARG A 169 -3.39 -10.18 22.36
CA ARG A 169 -4.54 -11.09 22.23
C ARG A 169 -4.46 -11.94 20.97
N ILE A 170 -4.10 -11.34 19.84
CA ILE A 170 -3.95 -12.03 18.54
C ILE A 170 -2.74 -12.97 18.55
N SER A 171 -1.63 -12.56 19.17
CA SER A 171 -0.43 -13.40 19.28
C SER A 171 -0.68 -14.66 20.11
N VAL A 172 -1.46 -14.55 21.18
CA VAL A 172 -1.85 -15.70 22.04
C VAL A 172 -2.80 -16.64 21.31
N SER A 173 -3.82 -16.12 20.60
CA SER A 173 -4.77 -16.97 19.88
C SER A 173 -4.13 -17.71 18.68
N HIS A 174 -3.15 -17.09 18.02
CA HIS A 174 -2.38 -17.75 16.96
C HIS A 174 -1.43 -18.83 17.50
N PHE A 175 -0.94 -18.69 18.73
CA PHE A 175 -0.16 -19.73 19.41
C PHE A 175 -1.02 -20.94 19.76
N GLU A 176 -2.22 -20.73 20.33
CA GLU A 176 -3.14 -21.81 20.71
C GLU A 176 -3.66 -22.62 19.51
N LEU A 177 -3.89 -21.98 18.36
CA LEU A 177 -4.30 -22.67 17.12
C LEU A 177 -3.18 -23.55 16.52
N ASN A 178 -1.92 -23.24 16.80
CA ASN A 178 -0.77 -23.98 16.28
C ASN A 178 -0.26 -25.06 17.25
N THR A 179 -0.65 -25.04 18.54
CA THR A 179 -0.32 -26.08 19.52
C THR A 179 -1.29 -27.27 19.53
N HIS A 180 -2.41 -27.18 18.82
CA HIS A 180 -3.39 -28.26 18.67
C HIS A 180 -3.34 -28.98 17.30
N ARG A 181 -2.20 -28.88 16.60
CA ARG A 181 -1.88 -29.71 15.42
C ARG A 181 -0.76 -30.69 15.71
#